data_AF-A0A969Y4I2-F1
#
_entry.id   AF-A0A969Y4I2-F1
#
_cell.length_a   1.000
_cell.length_b   1.000
_cell.length_c   1.000
_cell.angle_alpha   90.00
_cell.angle_beta   90.00
_cell.angle_gamma   90.00
#
_symmetry.space_group_name_H-M   'P 1'
#
loop_
_entity.id
_entity.type
_entity.pdbx_description
1 polymer ?
#
loop_
_entity_poly.entity_id
_entity_poly.type
_entity_poly.pdbx_seq_one_letter_code
_entity_poly.pdbx_strand_id
1 'polypeptide(L)'
;MAEYYQLQEAVSMNIPSRDTDLVAIFTLGDFDIQCQGESCLALCERSYKLMELLRYFITFRNKRLLPETIIDDLWPNNDFKDPKSVLRTQVFRLRKWIKEMQFITNHYHGPWLELIFSNGYYLFTLGDECWLDTDIFEEAIKKADLLAKQNNLQAIDLYQQALALYKGQYMAGTLHNEWLFPFQNRYHRLYLQALFCLLELLNNNKAYKEIIEVYEGAVAIEPYDETLHLYFL
;
A
#
# COMPACT_ATOMS: atom_id res chain seq x y z
N MET A 1 -11.88 2.16 -28.52
CA MET A 1 -12.10 0.70 -28.58
C MET A 1 -10.99 -0.07 -27.87
N ALA A 2 -9.70 0.15 -28.15
CA ALA A 2 -8.61 -0.50 -27.43
C ALA A 2 -8.53 -0.13 -25.93
N GLU A 3 -8.72 1.15 -25.57
CA GLU A 3 -8.80 1.60 -24.16
C GLU A 3 -10.04 1.07 -23.42
N TYR A 4 -11.13 0.78 -24.15
CA TYR A 4 -12.37 0.23 -23.56
C TYR A 4 -12.21 -1.25 -23.19
N TYR A 5 -11.42 -2.01 -23.97
CA TYR A 5 -11.09 -3.40 -23.65
C TYR A 5 -10.07 -3.54 -22.52
N GLN A 6 -9.14 -2.58 -22.36
CA GLN A 6 -8.23 -2.54 -21.19
C GLN A 6 -8.95 -2.22 -19.87
N LEU A 7 -10.12 -1.57 -19.91
CA LEU A 7 -10.95 -1.29 -18.73
C LEU A 7 -11.74 -2.53 -18.24
N GLN A 8 -11.79 -3.62 -19.02
CA GLN A 8 -12.47 -4.87 -18.67
C GLN A 8 -11.56 -5.96 -18.10
N GLU A 9 -10.24 -5.76 -18.05
CA GLU A 9 -9.40 -6.63 -17.23
C GLU A 9 -9.71 -6.31 -15.75
N ALA A 10 -10.48 -7.20 -15.16
CA ALA A 10 -10.70 -7.29 -13.74
C ALA A 10 -9.36 -7.67 -13.10
N VAL A 11 -8.51 -6.69 -12.83
CA VAL A 11 -7.58 -6.80 -11.71
C VAL A 11 -8.45 -7.15 -10.51
N SER A 12 -8.20 -8.31 -9.91
CA SER A 12 -8.98 -8.77 -8.77
C SER A 12 -8.81 -7.77 -7.64
N MET A 13 -9.77 -6.85 -7.52
CA MET A 13 -9.76 -5.78 -6.50
C MET A 13 -10.00 -6.34 -5.10
N ASN A 14 -10.38 -7.61 -5.02
CA ASN A 14 -10.58 -8.31 -3.77
C ASN A 14 -9.24 -8.64 -3.13
N ILE A 15 -9.20 -8.45 -1.80
CA ILE A 15 -8.14 -8.98 -0.95
C ILE A 15 -7.99 -10.49 -1.25
N PRO A 16 -6.77 -11.00 -1.45
CA PRO A 16 -6.55 -12.41 -1.76
C PRO A 16 -7.20 -13.31 -0.70
N SER A 17 -7.94 -14.32 -1.16
CA SER A 17 -8.60 -15.25 -0.23
C SER A 17 -7.57 -16.19 0.40
N ARG A 18 -7.96 -16.83 1.50
CA ARG A 18 -7.12 -17.83 2.19
C ARG A 18 -6.78 -19.04 1.31
N ASP A 19 -7.53 -19.25 0.23
CA ASP A 19 -7.34 -20.36 -0.70
C ASP A 19 -6.39 -20.01 -1.87
N THR A 20 -5.85 -18.79 -1.89
CA THR A 20 -4.87 -18.35 -2.90
C THR A 20 -3.46 -18.34 -2.32
N ASP A 21 -2.49 -18.72 -3.14
CA ASP A 21 -1.07 -18.63 -2.78
C ASP A 21 -0.51 -17.20 -2.93
N LEU A 22 -1.30 -16.28 -3.49
CA LEU A 22 -0.91 -14.89 -3.73
C LEU A 22 -0.48 -14.19 -2.43
N VAL A 23 0.64 -13.48 -2.49
CA VAL A 23 1.15 -12.74 -1.33
C VAL A 23 0.55 -11.34 -1.30
N ALA A 24 -0.19 -11.03 -0.24
CA ALA A 24 -0.83 -9.74 0.00
C ALA A 24 0.05 -8.84 0.86
N ILE A 25 0.33 -7.63 0.38
CA ILE A 25 1.07 -6.60 1.11
C ILE A 25 0.07 -5.50 1.47
N PHE A 26 -0.07 -5.26 2.77
CA PHE A 26 -0.93 -4.22 3.33
C PHE A 26 -0.07 -3.06 3.82
N THR A 27 -0.43 -1.85 3.41
CA THR A 27 0.29 -0.61 3.66
C THR A 27 -0.63 0.56 3.99
N LEU A 28 -1.94 0.52 3.70
CA LEU A 28 -2.93 1.55 4.02
C LEU A 28 -3.55 1.30 5.40
N GLY A 29 -2.77 1.58 6.44
CA GLY A 29 -3.06 1.22 7.83
C GLY A 29 -1.91 0.44 8.42
N ASP A 30 -2.20 -0.56 9.25
CA ASP A 30 -1.18 -1.44 9.82
C ASP A 30 -0.47 -2.22 8.71
N PHE A 31 0.85 -2.11 8.68
CA PHE A 31 1.67 -2.80 7.69
C PHE A 31 1.74 -4.29 7.97
N ASP A 32 1.41 -5.08 6.97
CA ASP A 32 1.54 -6.52 7.03
C ASP A 32 1.91 -7.12 5.67
N ILE A 33 2.49 -8.31 5.69
CA ILE A 33 2.67 -9.16 4.51
C ILE A 33 2.03 -10.49 4.86
N GLN A 34 1.01 -10.87 4.13
CA GLN A 34 0.23 -12.08 4.38
C GLN A 34 0.27 -13.05 3.21
N CYS A 35 0.22 -14.33 3.52
CA CYS A 35 0.01 -15.40 2.56
C CYS A 35 -1.01 -16.36 3.15
N GLN A 36 -2.03 -16.74 2.37
CA GLN A 36 -3.15 -17.57 2.85
C GLN A 36 -3.83 -17.03 4.14
N GLY A 37 -3.78 -15.70 4.33
CA GLY A 37 -4.32 -15.00 5.51
C GLY A 37 -3.47 -15.04 6.77
N GLU A 38 -2.25 -15.59 6.71
CA GLU A 38 -1.31 -15.65 7.84
C GLU A 38 -0.18 -14.62 7.64
N SER A 39 0.17 -13.89 8.70
CA SER A 39 1.24 -12.89 8.65
C SER A 39 2.61 -13.56 8.51
N CYS A 40 3.34 -13.15 7.47
CA CYS A 40 4.74 -13.51 7.22
C CYS A 40 5.72 -12.69 8.09
N LEU A 41 5.24 -11.65 8.78
CA LEU A 41 6.07 -10.77 9.60
C LEU A 41 6.36 -11.32 11.00
N ALA A 42 5.52 -12.23 11.50
CA ALA A 42 5.66 -12.85 12.84
C ALA A 42 7.02 -13.55 13.05
N LEU A 43 7.67 -13.97 11.97
CA LEU A 43 8.99 -14.59 11.98
C LEU A 43 10.12 -13.65 12.42
N CYS A 44 9.87 -12.34 12.49
CA CYS A 44 10.92 -11.34 12.64
C CYS A 44 10.59 -10.13 13.54
N GLU A 45 9.65 -10.26 14.48
CA GLU A 45 9.20 -9.20 15.42
C GLU A 45 10.31 -8.38 16.10
N ARG A 46 11.57 -8.83 16.08
CA ARG A 46 12.63 -8.31 16.96
C ARG A 46 13.56 -7.27 16.33
N SER A 47 13.49 -6.98 15.02
CA SER A 47 14.46 -6.06 14.37
C SER A 47 13.79 -4.85 13.70
N TYR A 48 13.55 -3.81 14.49
CA TYR A 48 13.01 -2.51 14.03
C TYR A 48 13.67 -1.99 12.74
N LYS A 49 15.01 -1.94 12.70
CA LYS A 49 15.77 -1.46 11.52
C LYS A 49 15.55 -2.28 10.26
N LEU A 50 15.25 -3.57 10.40
CA LEU A 50 15.03 -4.46 9.25
C LEU A 50 13.62 -4.24 8.70
N MET A 51 12.66 -4.06 9.60
CA MET A 51 11.28 -3.70 9.26
C MET A 51 11.22 -2.35 8.55
N GLU A 52 11.91 -1.33 9.06
CA GLU A 52 12.01 -0.03 8.39
C GLU A 52 12.64 -0.11 7.00
N LEU A 53 13.73 -0.87 6.86
CA LEU A 53 14.38 -1.05 5.57
C LEU A 53 13.44 -1.74 4.56
N LEU A 54 12.67 -2.74 4.99
CA LEU A 54 11.66 -3.38 4.15
C LEU A 54 10.56 -2.39 3.74
N ARG A 55 9.99 -1.64 4.69
CA ARG A 55 8.97 -0.62 4.40
C ARG A 55 9.50 0.41 3.40
N TYR A 56 10.73 0.90 3.60
CA TYR A 56 11.38 1.82 2.69
C TYR A 56 11.48 1.25 1.27
N PHE A 57 11.98 0.01 1.13
CA PHE A 57 12.07 -0.62 -0.19
C PHE A 57 10.71 -0.85 -0.86
N ILE A 58 9.65 -1.16 -0.10
CA ILE A 58 8.28 -1.30 -0.63
C ILE A 58 7.73 0.07 -1.08
N THR A 59 7.92 1.12 -0.27
CA THR A 59 7.49 2.49 -0.58
C THR A 59 8.18 3.03 -1.83
N PHE A 60 9.46 2.74 -2.00
CA PHE A 60 10.25 3.17 -3.15
C PHE A 60 10.46 2.06 -4.20
N ARG A 61 9.56 1.06 -4.24
CA ARG A 61 9.62 -0.02 -5.24
C ARG A 61 9.70 0.53 -6.66
N ASN A 62 10.32 -0.23 -7.55
CA ASN A 62 10.53 0.10 -8.96
C ASN A 62 11.37 1.37 -9.20
N LYS A 63 12.02 1.92 -8.18
CA LYS A 63 12.97 3.04 -8.29
C LYS A 63 14.40 2.57 -8.07
N ARG A 64 15.34 3.24 -8.74
CA ARG A 64 16.78 3.08 -8.50
C ARG A 64 17.18 3.92 -7.30
N LEU A 65 17.64 3.28 -6.24
CA LEU A 65 17.97 3.91 -4.97
C LEU A 65 19.48 3.92 -4.74
N LEU A 66 20.05 5.10 -4.48
CA LEU A 66 21.45 5.21 -4.09
C LEU A 66 21.63 4.74 -2.64
N PRO A 67 22.73 4.03 -2.32
CA PRO A 67 23.06 3.67 -0.96
C PRO A 67 23.04 4.87 0.00
N GLU A 68 23.55 6.01 -0.46
CA GLU A 68 23.63 7.25 0.31
C GLU A 68 22.23 7.76 0.65
N THR A 69 21.31 7.82 -0.31
CA THR A 69 19.91 8.23 -0.07
C THR A 69 19.21 7.34 0.93
N ILE A 70 19.39 6.01 0.84
CA ILE A 70 18.79 5.06 1.79
C ILE A 70 19.32 5.32 3.21
N ILE A 71 20.61 5.58 3.35
CA ILE A 71 21.26 5.85 4.64
C ILE A 71 20.75 7.16 5.24
N ASP A 72 20.69 8.22 4.42
CA ASP A 72 20.26 9.55 4.84
C ASP A 72 18.78 9.53 5.27
N ASP A 73 17.92 8.84 4.54
CA ASP A 73 16.49 8.74 4.87
C ASP A 73 16.22 7.88 6.12
N LEU A 74 16.87 6.72 6.24
CA LEU A 74 16.60 5.79 7.33
C LEU A 74 17.34 6.14 8.62
N TRP A 75 18.53 6.71 8.51
CA TRP A 75 19.42 6.92 9.65
C TRP A 75 20.07 8.32 9.60
N PRO A 76 19.31 9.43 9.51
CA PRO A 76 19.85 10.77 9.28
C PRO A 76 20.84 11.25 10.35
N ASN A 77 20.70 10.78 11.59
CA ASN A 77 21.49 11.21 12.75
C ASN A 77 22.38 10.11 13.33
N ASN A 78 22.87 9.19 12.48
CA ASN A 78 23.73 8.10 12.96
C ASN A 78 25.21 8.48 13.00
N ASP A 79 25.94 7.98 14.01
CA ASP A 79 27.40 8.11 14.12
C ASP A 79 28.13 6.85 13.58
N PHE A 80 27.59 6.18 12.56
CA PHE A 80 28.25 4.97 12.06
C PHE A 80 29.61 5.31 11.45
N LYS A 81 30.66 4.59 11.88
CA LYS A 81 32.00 4.71 11.30
C LYS A 81 32.04 4.34 9.80
N ASP A 82 31.18 3.40 9.39
CA ASP A 82 30.99 3.01 7.99
C ASP A 82 29.51 2.72 7.72
N PRO A 83 28.71 3.77 7.41
CA PRO A 83 27.27 3.65 7.16
C PRO A 83 26.96 2.73 5.97
N LYS A 84 27.82 2.70 4.94
CA LYS A 84 27.63 1.83 3.77
C LYS A 84 27.80 0.36 4.13
N SER A 85 28.75 0.02 4.99
CA SER A 85 28.89 -1.35 5.50
C SER A 85 27.67 -1.77 6.33
N VAL A 86 27.17 -0.88 7.18
CA VAL A 86 25.93 -1.12 7.95
C VAL A 86 24.75 -1.39 7.01
N LEU A 87 24.56 -0.57 5.97
CA LEU A 87 23.51 -0.80 4.97
C LEU A 87 23.68 -2.16 4.28
N ARG A 88 24.88 -2.51 3.80
CA ARG A 88 25.15 -3.81 3.17
C ARG A 88 24.78 -4.98 4.10
N THR A 89 25.08 -4.87 5.39
CA THR A 89 24.70 -5.87 6.39
C THR A 89 23.18 -5.96 6.55
N GLN A 90 22.46 -4.84 6.66
CA GLN A 90 20.99 -4.87 6.77
C GLN A 90 20.34 -5.41 5.49
N VAL A 91 20.83 -5.05 4.31
CA VAL A 91 20.36 -5.60 3.03
C VAL A 91 20.60 -7.10 2.93
N PHE A 92 21.76 -7.59 3.37
CA PHE A 92 22.03 -9.03 3.41
C PHE A 92 21.02 -9.77 4.31
N ARG A 93 20.75 -9.23 5.51
CA ARG A 93 19.74 -9.78 6.43
C ARG A 93 18.35 -9.73 5.82
N LEU A 94 18.00 -8.64 5.13
CA LEU A 94 16.70 -8.47 4.48
C LEU A 94 16.50 -9.51 3.37
N ARG A 95 17.51 -9.74 2.53
CA ARG A 95 17.46 -10.77 1.50
C ARG A 95 17.27 -12.17 2.08
N LYS A 96 17.93 -12.48 3.21
CA LYS A 96 17.74 -13.76 3.91
C LYS A 96 16.31 -13.90 4.41
N TRP A 97 15.76 -12.84 4.99
CA TRP A 97 14.39 -12.82 5.48
C TRP A 97 13.36 -12.99 4.35
N ILE A 98 13.54 -12.28 3.22
CA ILE A 98 12.69 -12.45 2.03
C ILE A 98 12.68 -13.90 1.56
N LYS A 99 13.85 -14.55 1.51
CA LYS A 99 13.95 -15.97 1.14
C LYS A 99 13.28 -16.90 2.14
N GLU A 100 13.37 -16.60 3.43
CA GLU A 100 12.70 -17.39 4.48
C GLU A 100 11.18 -17.27 4.38
N MET A 101 10.65 -16.06 4.14
CA MET A 101 9.22 -15.86 3.88
C MET A 101 8.79 -16.66 2.64
N GLN A 102 9.52 -16.55 1.53
CA GLN A 102 9.26 -17.30 0.28
C GLN A 102 9.23 -18.82 0.48
N PHE A 103 10.12 -19.35 1.31
CA PHE A 103 10.17 -20.79 1.59
C PHE A 103 8.93 -21.26 2.37
N ILE A 104 8.48 -20.47 3.35
CA ILE A 104 7.36 -20.84 4.23
C ILE A 104 6.02 -20.72 3.51
N THR A 105 5.88 -19.76 2.60
CA THR A 105 4.67 -19.61 1.77
C THR A 105 4.52 -20.70 0.71
N ASN A 106 5.46 -21.68 0.66
CA ASN A 106 5.44 -22.80 -0.29
C ASN A 106 5.28 -22.35 -1.75
N HIS A 107 5.76 -21.13 -2.06
CA HIS A 107 5.58 -20.49 -3.37
C HIS A 107 6.71 -20.93 -4.29
N TYR A 108 6.42 -21.84 -5.23
CA TYR A 108 7.42 -22.40 -6.14
C TYR A 108 7.55 -21.63 -7.47
N HIS A 109 6.70 -20.64 -7.72
CA HIS A 109 6.57 -19.98 -9.01
C HIS A 109 7.47 -18.74 -9.21
N GLY A 110 8.24 -18.33 -8.20
CA GLY A 110 9.24 -17.26 -8.32
C GLY A 110 9.36 -16.40 -7.06
N PRO A 111 10.35 -15.49 -7.00
CA PRO A 111 10.47 -14.56 -5.88
C PRO A 111 9.40 -13.45 -6.00
N TRP A 112 8.50 -13.39 -5.03
CA TRP A 112 7.48 -12.33 -4.99
C TRP A 112 8.03 -10.98 -4.46
N LEU A 113 9.18 -10.97 -3.77
CA LEU A 113 10.00 -9.76 -3.56
C LEU A 113 11.40 -10.00 -4.09
N GLU A 114 11.94 -9.02 -4.79
CA GLU A 114 13.31 -9.06 -5.28
C GLU A 114 14.05 -7.78 -4.90
N LEU A 115 15.24 -7.93 -4.32
CA LEU A 115 16.13 -6.83 -3.96
C LEU A 115 17.50 -7.02 -4.59
N ILE A 116 17.74 -6.36 -5.71
CA ILE A 116 19.01 -6.44 -6.45
C ILE A 116 19.87 -5.21 -6.21
N PHE A 117 21.18 -5.37 -6.42
CA PHE A 117 22.14 -4.26 -6.46
C PHE A 117 22.84 -4.28 -7.82
N SER A 118 22.64 -3.25 -8.62
CA SER A 118 23.16 -3.17 -9.99
C SER A 118 23.52 -1.73 -10.34
N ASN A 119 24.66 -1.55 -11.01
CA ASN A 119 25.16 -0.24 -11.44
C ASN A 119 25.24 0.82 -10.33
N GLY A 120 25.51 0.41 -9.09
CA GLY A 120 25.60 1.31 -7.93
C GLY A 120 24.26 1.60 -7.24
N TYR A 121 23.15 1.03 -7.71
CA TYR A 121 21.82 1.26 -7.15
C TYR A 121 21.23 -0.01 -6.56
N TYR A 122 20.44 0.15 -5.51
CA TYR A 122 19.47 -0.85 -5.11
C TYR A 122 18.19 -0.69 -5.91
N LEU A 123 17.60 -1.81 -6.34
CA LEU A 123 16.29 -1.86 -6.97
C LEU A 123 15.47 -2.93 -6.25
N PHE A 124 14.28 -2.53 -5.82
CA PHE A 124 13.31 -3.42 -5.20
C PHE A 124 12.09 -3.56 -6.11
N THR A 125 11.71 -4.79 -6.43
CA THR A 125 10.57 -5.11 -7.29
C THR A 125 9.66 -6.12 -6.63
N LEU A 126 8.37 -6.03 -6.95
CA LEU A 126 7.37 -7.03 -6.60
C LEU A 126 7.21 -7.97 -7.80
N GLY A 127 7.05 -9.27 -7.53
CA GLY A 127 6.73 -10.25 -8.57
C GLY A 127 5.26 -10.19 -8.97
N ASP A 128 4.90 -10.87 -10.06
CA ASP A 128 3.52 -10.88 -10.59
C ASP A 128 2.52 -11.55 -9.64
N GLU A 129 3.01 -12.32 -8.67
CA GLU A 129 2.22 -13.01 -7.64
C GLU A 129 2.11 -12.21 -6.33
N CYS A 130 2.45 -10.92 -6.39
CA CYS A 130 2.25 -9.99 -5.28
C CYS A 130 1.04 -9.08 -5.53
N TRP A 131 0.17 -9.04 -4.54
CA TRP A 131 -0.90 -8.06 -4.42
C TRP A 131 -0.48 -6.98 -3.44
N LEU A 132 -0.61 -5.72 -3.82
CA LEU A 132 -0.30 -4.58 -2.96
C LEU A 132 -1.53 -3.67 -2.88
N ASP A 133 -2.01 -3.44 -1.68
CA ASP A 133 -3.23 -2.66 -1.46
C ASP A 133 -3.19 -1.26 -2.11
N THR A 134 -2.05 -0.57 -2.10
CA THR A 134 -1.90 0.73 -2.75
C THR A 134 -1.99 0.69 -4.28
N ASP A 135 -1.54 -0.39 -4.94
CA ASP A 135 -1.70 -0.54 -6.38
C ASP A 135 -3.19 -0.71 -6.73
N ILE A 136 -3.88 -1.55 -5.97
CA ILE A 136 -5.32 -1.82 -6.16
C ILE A 136 -6.16 -0.58 -5.82
N PHE A 137 -5.84 0.11 -4.74
CA PHE A 137 -6.48 1.34 -4.32
C PHE A 137 -6.40 2.42 -5.39
N GLU A 138 -5.19 2.68 -5.92
CA GLU A 138 -5.00 3.67 -6.98
C GLU A 138 -5.70 3.28 -8.28
N GLU A 139 -5.66 2.00 -8.66
CA GLU A 139 -6.31 1.52 -9.86
C GLU A 139 -7.85 1.60 -9.77
N ALA A 140 -8.42 1.20 -8.63
CA ALA A 140 -9.86 1.26 -8.38
C ALA A 140 -10.37 2.70 -8.44
N ILE A 141 -9.70 3.65 -7.78
CA ILE A 141 -10.05 5.08 -7.86
C ILE A 141 -9.96 5.58 -9.29
N LYS A 142 -8.87 5.26 -10.01
CA LYS A 142 -8.70 5.68 -11.40
C LYS A 142 -9.82 5.14 -12.31
N LYS A 143 -10.20 3.87 -12.16
CA LYS A 143 -11.31 3.25 -12.91
C LYS A 143 -12.65 3.89 -12.53
N ALA A 144 -12.88 4.17 -11.25
CA ALA A 144 -14.08 4.85 -10.76
C ALA A 144 -14.22 6.27 -11.35
N ASP A 145 -13.14 7.06 -11.31
CA ASP A 145 -13.10 8.42 -11.86
C ASP A 145 -13.47 8.45 -13.36
N LEU A 146 -13.00 7.46 -14.13
CA LEU A 146 -13.32 7.34 -15.56
C LEU A 146 -14.79 6.98 -15.80
N LEU A 147 -15.37 6.17 -14.93
CA LEU A 147 -16.75 5.67 -15.04
C LEU A 147 -17.78 6.60 -14.40
N ALA A 148 -17.38 7.53 -13.54
CA ALA A 148 -18.28 8.40 -12.76
C ALA A 148 -19.31 9.17 -13.60
N LYS A 149 -19.03 9.44 -14.88
CA LYS A 149 -19.95 10.10 -15.82
C LYS A 149 -20.69 9.18 -16.78
N GLN A 150 -20.25 7.92 -16.91
CA GLN A 150 -20.73 6.97 -17.92
C GLN A 150 -21.54 5.84 -17.31
N ASN A 151 -21.13 5.35 -16.14
CA ASN A 151 -21.75 4.26 -15.42
C ASN A 151 -21.64 4.50 -13.91
N ASN A 152 -22.56 5.31 -13.37
CA ASN A 152 -22.53 5.74 -11.98
C ASN A 152 -22.55 4.57 -10.99
N LEU A 153 -23.30 3.50 -11.28
CA LEU A 153 -23.38 2.34 -10.37
C LEU A 153 -22.05 1.59 -10.28
N GLN A 154 -21.36 1.40 -11.41
CA GLN A 154 -20.05 0.76 -11.41
C GLN A 154 -18.97 1.66 -10.77
N ALA A 155 -19.06 2.98 -10.96
CA ALA A 155 -18.17 3.91 -10.28
C ALA A 155 -18.36 3.87 -8.74
N ILE A 156 -19.60 3.80 -8.27
CA ILE A 156 -19.93 3.66 -6.84
C ILE A 156 -19.28 2.39 -6.26
N ASP A 157 -19.46 1.24 -6.90
CA ASP A 157 -18.90 -0.04 -6.46
C ASP A 157 -17.35 0.02 -6.38
N LEU A 158 -16.71 0.61 -7.39
CA LEU A 158 -15.26 0.77 -7.42
C LEU A 158 -14.73 1.71 -6.32
N TYR A 159 -15.40 2.84 -6.07
CA TYR A 159 -15.01 3.70 -4.94
C TYR A 159 -15.21 2.99 -3.60
N GLN A 160 -16.31 2.25 -3.42
CA GLN A 160 -16.53 1.48 -2.19
C GLN A 160 -15.43 0.44 -1.96
N GLN A 161 -15.03 -0.28 -3.01
CA GLN A 161 -13.91 -1.23 -2.94
C GLN A 161 -12.59 -0.53 -2.59
N ALA A 162 -12.29 0.63 -3.21
CA ALA A 162 -11.11 1.40 -2.89
C ALA A 162 -11.10 1.87 -1.42
N LEU A 163 -12.19 2.49 -0.96
CA LEU A 163 -12.29 2.97 0.43
C LEU A 163 -12.20 1.83 1.45
N ALA A 164 -12.68 0.63 1.10
CA ALA A 164 -12.55 -0.55 1.95
C ALA A 164 -11.09 -0.99 2.16
N LEU A 165 -10.16 -0.65 1.26
CA LEU A 165 -8.73 -0.94 1.41
C LEU A 165 -8.02 0.03 2.35
N TYR A 166 -8.50 1.28 2.44
CA TYR A 166 -7.91 2.29 3.31
C TYR A 166 -8.35 2.05 4.76
N LYS A 167 -7.48 1.47 5.59
CA LYS A 167 -7.73 1.21 7.02
C LYS A 167 -7.12 2.26 7.95
N GLY A 168 -6.41 3.24 7.39
CA GLY A 168 -5.78 4.33 8.12
C GLY A 168 -4.55 4.86 7.39
N GLN A 169 -3.76 5.65 8.11
CA GLN A 169 -2.55 6.26 7.60
C GLN A 169 -1.61 5.23 6.97
N TYR A 170 -1.01 5.59 5.82
CA TYR A 170 -0.02 4.75 5.17
C TYR A 170 1.14 4.38 6.11
N MET A 171 1.41 3.08 6.23
CA MET A 171 2.41 2.48 7.12
C MET A 171 2.23 2.90 8.58
N ALA A 172 1.00 2.80 9.09
CA ALA A 172 0.67 3.13 10.48
C ALA A 172 1.55 2.36 11.48
N GLY A 173 1.67 2.93 12.69
CA GLY A 173 2.48 2.37 13.77
C GLY A 173 4.00 2.49 13.58
N THR A 174 4.47 3.24 12.58
CA THR A 174 5.90 3.55 12.40
C THR A 174 6.34 4.75 13.23
N LEU A 175 7.62 4.81 13.62
CA LEU A 175 8.17 6.04 14.19
C LEU A 175 8.18 7.13 13.12
N HIS A 176 8.02 8.39 13.55
CA HIS A 176 8.01 9.57 12.68
C HIS A 176 9.28 9.65 11.83
N ASN A 177 9.19 9.11 10.63
CA ASN A 177 10.24 9.15 9.62
C ASN A 177 9.84 10.13 8.53
N GLU A 178 10.68 11.13 8.29
CA GLU A 178 10.35 12.22 7.37
C GLU A 178 10.08 11.75 5.93
N TRP A 179 10.76 10.67 5.51
CA TRP A 179 10.60 10.08 4.17
C TRP A 179 9.20 9.49 3.94
N LEU A 180 8.42 9.18 4.99
CA LEU A 180 7.05 8.67 4.85
C LEU A 180 6.02 9.77 4.61
N PHE A 181 6.26 11.01 5.07
CA PHE A 181 5.26 12.08 5.02
C PHE A 181 4.68 12.35 3.62
N PRO A 182 5.48 12.38 2.53
CA PRO A 182 4.91 12.58 1.20
C PRO A 182 3.92 11.49 0.78
N PHE A 183 4.15 10.24 1.21
CA PHE A 183 3.30 9.09 0.88
C PHE A 183 2.05 9.07 1.75
N GLN A 184 2.19 9.34 3.05
CA GLN A 184 1.05 9.49 3.97
C GLN A 184 0.10 10.57 3.47
N ASN A 185 0.62 11.76 3.13
CA ASN A 185 -0.18 12.86 2.59
C ASN A 185 -0.82 12.50 1.24
N ARG A 186 -0.11 11.78 0.35
CA ARG A 186 -0.66 11.34 -0.93
C ARG A 186 -1.87 10.42 -0.74
N TYR A 187 -1.71 9.36 0.05
CA TYR A 187 -2.77 8.35 0.19
C TYR A 187 -3.97 8.86 0.97
N HIS A 188 -3.74 9.69 2.00
CA HIS A 188 -4.82 10.37 2.70
C HIS A 188 -5.60 11.32 1.76
N ARG A 189 -4.90 12.11 0.93
CA ARG A 189 -5.58 12.96 -0.07
C ARG A 189 -6.37 12.17 -1.12
N LEU A 190 -5.82 11.06 -1.61
CA LEU A 190 -6.53 10.18 -2.55
C LEU A 190 -7.78 9.57 -1.91
N TYR A 191 -7.69 9.16 -0.64
CA TYR A 191 -8.81 8.66 0.13
C TYR A 191 -9.94 9.70 0.25
N LEU A 192 -9.63 10.93 0.70
CA LEU A 192 -10.62 11.99 0.81
C LEU A 192 -11.25 12.34 -0.54
N GLN A 193 -10.45 12.40 -1.61
CA GLN A 193 -10.97 12.64 -2.96
C GLN A 193 -11.97 11.56 -3.37
N ALA A 194 -11.60 10.28 -3.25
CA ALA A 194 -12.47 9.15 -3.59
C ALA A 194 -13.75 9.13 -2.74
N LEU A 195 -13.64 9.45 -1.45
CA LEU A 195 -14.76 9.55 -0.54
C LEU A 195 -15.76 10.63 -0.97
N PHE A 196 -15.30 11.84 -1.26
CA PHE A 196 -16.19 12.91 -1.69
C PHE A 196 -16.83 12.61 -3.05
N CYS A 197 -16.09 12.03 -3.99
CA CYS A 197 -16.66 11.56 -5.26
C CYS A 197 -17.77 10.52 -5.04
N LEU A 198 -17.56 9.55 -4.15
CA LEU A 198 -18.57 8.55 -3.81
C LEU A 198 -19.81 9.21 -3.18
N LEU A 199 -19.62 10.12 -2.24
CA LEU A 199 -20.73 10.80 -1.56
C LEU A 199 -21.57 11.63 -2.53
N GLU A 200 -20.94 12.33 -3.49
CA GLU A 200 -21.63 13.06 -4.55
C GLU A 200 -22.46 12.10 -5.41
N LEU A 201 -21.89 10.97 -5.84
CA LEU A 201 -22.60 9.96 -6.63
C LEU A 201 -23.78 9.35 -5.87
N LEU A 202 -23.61 9.01 -4.59
CA LEU A 202 -24.69 8.49 -3.75
C LEU A 202 -25.81 9.52 -3.55
N ASN A 203 -25.46 10.79 -3.35
CA ASN A 203 -26.42 11.88 -3.19
C ASN A 203 -27.24 12.08 -4.47
N ASN A 204 -26.59 12.07 -5.63
CA ASN A 204 -27.26 12.13 -6.93
C ASN A 204 -28.23 10.96 -7.16
N ASN A 205 -27.95 9.79 -6.57
CA ASN A 205 -28.82 8.61 -6.58
C ASN A 205 -29.83 8.57 -5.42
N LYS A 206 -29.85 9.58 -4.54
CA LYS A 206 -30.69 9.63 -3.33
C LYS A 206 -30.49 8.43 -2.39
N ALA A 207 -29.30 7.85 -2.41
CA ALA A 207 -28.89 6.72 -1.59
C ALA A 207 -28.43 7.18 -0.19
N TYR A 208 -29.36 7.77 0.57
CA TYR A 208 -29.03 8.45 1.83
C TYR A 208 -28.59 7.50 2.95
N LYS A 209 -29.03 6.24 2.93
CA LYS A 209 -28.61 5.26 3.94
C LYS A 209 -27.13 4.92 3.76
N GLU A 210 -26.72 4.70 2.52
CA GLU A 210 -25.35 4.41 2.13
C GLU A 210 -24.42 5.60 2.42
N ILE A 211 -24.89 6.84 2.27
CA ILE A 211 -24.14 8.04 2.67
C ILE A 211 -23.79 8.00 4.16
N ILE A 212 -24.76 7.66 5.02
CA ILE A 212 -24.55 7.57 6.47
C ILE A 212 -23.52 6.49 6.78
N GLU A 213 -23.66 5.30 6.19
CA GLU A 213 -22.73 4.17 6.39
C GLU A 213 -21.30 4.52 5.95
N VAL A 214 -21.15 5.18 4.80
CA VAL A 214 -19.86 5.64 4.28
C VAL A 214 -19.24 6.70 5.20
N TYR A 215 -20.04 7.64 5.69
CA TYR A 215 -19.59 8.66 6.62
C TYR A 215 -19.12 8.09 7.96
N GLU A 216 -19.92 7.22 8.57
CA GLU A 216 -19.59 6.57 9.84
C GLU A 216 -18.29 5.77 9.73
N GLY A 217 -18.10 5.06 8.60
CA GLY A 217 -16.84 4.38 8.30
C GLY A 217 -15.65 5.34 8.17
N ALA A 218 -15.83 6.49 7.51
CA ALA A 218 -14.77 7.48 7.36
C ALA A 218 -14.38 8.12 8.70
N VAL A 219 -15.34 8.49 9.54
CA VAL A 219 -15.10 9.06 10.88
C VAL A 219 -14.42 8.05 11.80
N ALA A 220 -14.71 6.76 11.67
CA ALA A 220 -14.03 5.72 12.44
C ALA A 220 -12.53 5.62 12.11
N ILE A 221 -12.13 5.93 10.87
CA ILE A 221 -10.73 5.87 10.41
C ILE A 221 -10.02 7.21 10.65
N GLU A 222 -10.68 8.32 10.33
CA GLU A 222 -10.14 9.69 10.37
C GLU A 222 -10.96 10.59 11.32
N PRO A 223 -11.00 10.32 12.64
CA PRO A 223 -11.91 10.99 13.58
C PRO A 223 -11.64 12.49 13.75
N TYR A 224 -10.44 12.95 13.39
CA TYR A 224 -10.00 14.33 13.57
C TYR A 224 -9.88 15.12 12.26
N ASP A 225 -10.33 14.56 11.12
CA ASP A 225 -10.28 15.26 9.85
C ASP A 225 -11.37 16.35 9.76
N GLU A 226 -10.96 17.61 9.83
CA GLU A 226 -11.88 18.75 9.76
C GLU A 226 -12.63 18.82 8.42
N THR A 227 -12.03 18.38 7.30
CA THR A 227 -12.65 18.40 5.98
C THR A 227 -13.85 17.45 5.93
N LEU A 228 -13.72 16.27 6.53
CA LEU A 228 -14.83 15.33 6.70
C LEU A 228 -15.96 15.94 7.50
N HIS A 229 -15.66 16.52 8.66
CA HIS A 229 -16.67 17.14 9.52
C HIS A 229 -17.39 18.30 8.82
N LEU A 230 -16.64 19.14 8.09
CA LEU A 230 -17.21 20.28 7.35
C LEU A 230 -18.12 19.86 6.20
N TYR A 231 -17.84 18.74 5.52
CA TYR A 231 -18.68 18.27 4.41
C TYR A 231 -20.07 17.82 4.86
N PHE A 232 -20.21 17.39 6.12
CA PHE A 232 -21.45 16.82 6.68
C PHE A 232 -22.25 17.77 7.59
N LEU A 233 -21.79 19.02 7.75
CA LEU A 233 -22.53 20.10 8.43
C LEU A 233 -23.47 20.84 7.46
#